data_AF-A0AAV0DGM2-F1
#
_entry.id   AF-A0AAV0DGM2-F1
#
_cell.length_a   1.000
_cell.length_b   1.000
_cell.length_c   1.000
_cell.angle_alpha   90.00
_cell.angle_beta   90.00
_cell.angle_gamma   90.00
#
_symmetry.space_group_name_H-M   'P 1'
#
loop_
_entity.id
_entity.type
_entity.pdbx_description
1 polymer ?
#
loop_
_entity_poly.entity_id
_entity_poly.type
_entity_poly.pdbx_seq_one_letter_code
_entity_poly.pdbx_strand_id
1 'polypeptide(L)'
;MKVATRFSHSIPKLVCPDDNGDGGDTGSLLISTKYLNRTLKIDNRSMTVTVESGVTLRQLIEEAAKAGLAVTSAPYWWGLTVGGMMGTGAHGSSLWGLGSSVHDYVAGIRIVTPALPENGYASVRQLGEGDPDINAARISLGVLGVISQVTLKLEPMFKRSMSLVEKEDSNLGDEAATFGTRHEFGDMSWLPSEGRVVYR
;
A
#
# COMPACT_ATOMS: atom_id res chain seq x y z
N MET A 1 -11.13 11.43 -16.01
CA MET A 1 -9.99 10.50 -16.15
C MET A 1 -9.77 9.81 -14.80
N LYS A 2 -9.71 8.48 -14.77
CA LYS A 2 -9.44 7.70 -13.54
C LYS A 2 -8.28 6.72 -13.79
N VAL A 3 -7.53 6.40 -12.76
CA VAL A 3 -6.40 5.47 -12.85
C VAL A 3 -6.82 4.11 -12.32
N ALA A 4 -6.65 3.08 -13.14
CA ALA A 4 -6.93 1.70 -12.77
C ALA A 4 -5.63 0.90 -12.68
N THR A 5 -5.51 0.12 -11.61
CA THR A 5 -4.46 -0.88 -11.47
C THR A 5 -4.97 -2.22 -12.00
N ARG A 6 -4.07 -3.15 -12.35
CA ARG A 6 -4.46 -4.48 -12.84
C ARG A 6 -5.36 -5.24 -11.84
N PHE A 7 -5.21 -4.93 -10.56
CA PHE A 7 -5.86 -5.58 -9.44
C PHE A 7 -6.45 -4.54 -8.49
N SER A 8 -7.34 -3.66 -8.98
CA SER A 8 -8.03 -2.67 -8.13
C SER A 8 -9.23 -3.31 -7.43
N HIS A 9 -9.16 -3.37 -6.10
CA HIS A 9 -10.32 -3.60 -5.24
C HIS A 9 -10.52 -2.30 -4.43
N SER A 10 -11.19 -1.33 -5.03
CA SER A 10 -11.66 -0.14 -4.31
C SER A 10 -13.16 -0.30 -4.11
N ILE A 11 -13.57 -0.48 -2.86
CA ILE A 11 -14.99 -0.43 -2.48
C ILE A 11 -15.55 0.99 -2.66
N PRO A 12 -14.80 2.09 -2.41
CA PRO A 12 -15.27 3.44 -2.71
C PRO A 12 -15.40 3.70 -4.22
N LYS A 13 -16.54 4.30 -4.63
CA LYS A 13 -16.81 4.79 -5.99
C LYS A 13 -15.85 5.88 -6.50
N LEU A 14 -14.98 6.42 -5.63
CA LEU A 14 -14.13 7.59 -5.93
C LEU A 14 -13.27 7.43 -7.19
N VAL A 15 -12.84 6.21 -7.50
CA VAL A 15 -12.01 5.86 -8.65
C VAL A 15 -12.77 5.13 -9.76
N CYS A 16 -14.05 4.81 -9.56
CA CYS A 16 -14.88 4.26 -10.62
C CYS A 16 -15.14 5.33 -11.68
N PRO A 17 -15.22 4.96 -12.97
CA PRO A 17 -15.88 5.77 -13.98
C PRO A 17 -17.24 6.23 -13.46
N ASP A 18 -17.61 7.48 -13.75
CA ASP A 18 -18.96 7.93 -13.42
C ASP A 18 -19.94 7.07 -14.22
N ASP A 19 -20.96 6.54 -13.56
CA ASP A 19 -22.08 5.85 -14.19
C ASP A 19 -23.30 6.75 -13.95
N ASN A 20 -23.84 7.32 -15.03
CA ASN A 20 -25.03 8.17 -14.95
C ASN A 20 -26.31 7.34 -14.74
N GLY A 21 -26.21 6.01 -14.62
CA GLY A 21 -27.34 5.12 -14.35
C GLY A 21 -28.27 4.89 -15.54
N ASP A 22 -27.93 5.41 -16.72
CA ASP A 22 -28.72 5.31 -17.96
C ASP A 22 -28.14 4.30 -18.97
N GLY A 23 -27.03 3.63 -18.64
CA GLY A 23 -26.34 2.71 -19.55
C GLY A 23 -25.58 3.39 -20.69
N GLY A 24 -25.45 4.72 -20.66
CA GLY A 24 -24.66 5.50 -21.60
C GLY A 24 -23.17 5.56 -21.24
N ASP A 25 -22.31 5.60 -22.26
CA ASP A 25 -20.87 5.83 -22.08
C ASP A 25 -20.64 7.26 -21.58
N THR A 26 -20.21 7.42 -20.33
CA THR A 26 -20.03 8.75 -19.70
C THR A 26 -18.80 9.52 -20.21
N GLY A 27 -18.08 8.97 -21.20
CA GLY A 27 -16.82 9.57 -21.69
C GLY A 27 -15.68 9.49 -20.68
N SER A 28 -15.79 8.60 -19.69
CA SER A 28 -14.81 8.42 -18.64
C SER A 28 -13.55 7.72 -19.14
N LEU A 29 -12.45 8.46 -19.26
CA LEU A 29 -11.15 7.90 -19.64
C LEU A 29 -10.49 7.12 -18.49
N LEU A 30 -10.08 5.88 -18.75
CA LEU A 30 -9.30 5.04 -17.84
C LEU A 30 -7.82 4.98 -18.24
N ILE A 31 -6.92 5.25 -17.29
CA ILE A 31 -5.48 5.01 -17.44
C ILE A 31 -5.12 3.72 -16.73
N SER A 32 -4.69 2.71 -17.51
CA SER A 32 -4.16 1.47 -16.95
C SER A 32 -2.68 1.61 -16.60
N THR A 33 -2.32 1.29 -15.36
CA THR A 33 -0.92 1.22 -14.90
C THR A 33 -0.28 -0.16 -15.12
N LYS A 34 -0.96 -1.08 -15.83
CA LYS A 34 -0.54 -2.48 -16.01
C LYS A 34 0.90 -2.65 -16.50
N TYR A 35 1.38 -1.74 -17.35
CA TYR A 35 2.73 -1.78 -17.93
C TYR A 35 3.75 -0.87 -17.22
N LEU A 36 3.33 -0.14 -16.19
CA LEU A 36 4.22 0.54 -15.26
C LEU A 36 4.64 -0.45 -14.17
N ASN A 37 5.32 -1.52 -14.53
CA ASN A 37 5.56 -2.69 -13.67
C ASN A 37 7.04 -3.04 -13.48
N ARG A 38 7.94 -2.06 -13.59
CA ARG A 38 9.37 -2.25 -13.41
C ARG A 38 9.86 -1.84 -12.02
N THR A 39 10.79 -2.62 -11.49
CA THR A 39 11.69 -2.20 -10.41
C THR A 39 12.78 -1.33 -11.02
N LEU A 40 12.90 -0.09 -10.56
CA LEU A 40 13.79 0.91 -11.17
C LEU A 40 15.15 0.98 -10.46
N LYS A 41 15.15 0.87 -9.14
CA LYS A 41 16.38 0.94 -8.33
C LYS A 41 16.18 0.19 -7.01
N ILE A 42 17.17 -0.58 -6.58
CA ILE A 42 17.33 -1.03 -5.19
C ILE A 42 18.67 -0.51 -4.68
N ASP A 43 18.67 0.12 -3.52
CA ASP A 43 19.84 0.70 -2.88
C ASP A 43 20.04 0.03 -1.52
N ASN A 44 21.04 -0.87 -1.44
CA ASN A 44 21.34 -1.60 -0.20
C ASN A 44 21.93 -0.71 0.90
N ARG A 45 22.52 0.43 0.54
CA ARG A 45 23.13 1.33 1.52
C ARG A 45 22.07 2.15 2.24
N SER A 46 21.10 2.70 1.50
CA SER A 46 19.98 3.42 2.08
C SER A 46 18.79 2.51 2.44
N MET A 47 18.86 1.22 2.11
CA MET A 47 17.77 0.24 2.25
C MET A 47 16.47 0.78 1.64
N THR A 48 16.52 1.15 0.36
CA THR A 48 15.36 1.70 -0.35
C THR A 48 15.15 1.01 -1.69
N VAL A 49 13.90 0.92 -2.12
CA VAL A 49 13.54 0.45 -3.47
C VAL A 49 12.62 1.46 -4.15
N THR A 50 12.92 1.80 -5.40
CA THR A 50 12.08 2.61 -6.27
C THR A 50 11.44 1.70 -7.32
N VAL A 51 10.12 1.70 -7.39
CA VAL A 51 9.32 0.88 -8.32
C VAL A 51 8.26 1.70 -9.03
N GLU A 52 7.84 1.24 -10.19
CA GLU A 52 6.66 1.78 -10.88
C GLU A 52 5.34 1.33 -10.19
N SER A 53 4.29 2.13 -10.30
CA SER A 53 3.05 1.95 -9.52
C SER A 53 2.22 0.70 -9.84
N GLY A 54 2.47 0.06 -10.98
CA GLY A 54 1.87 -1.20 -11.40
C GLY A 54 2.62 -2.45 -10.90
N VAL A 55 3.79 -2.31 -10.26
CA VAL A 55 4.48 -3.43 -9.59
C VAL A 55 3.58 -4.02 -8.51
N THR A 56 3.43 -5.34 -8.46
CA THR A 56 2.67 -6.01 -7.40
C THR A 56 3.47 -6.15 -6.12
N LEU A 57 2.80 -6.26 -4.97
CA LEU A 57 3.44 -6.53 -3.69
C LEU A 57 4.26 -7.83 -3.74
N ARG A 58 3.77 -8.86 -4.43
CA ARG A 58 4.54 -10.08 -4.68
C ARG A 58 5.87 -9.81 -5.39
N GLN A 59 5.84 -9.04 -6.50
CA GLN A 59 7.06 -8.69 -7.23
C GLN A 59 8.00 -7.84 -6.36
N LEU A 60 7.46 -6.89 -5.60
CA LEU A 60 8.22 -6.05 -4.68
C LEU A 60 8.96 -6.89 -3.63
N ILE A 61 8.28 -7.85 -3.00
CA ILE A 61 8.87 -8.77 -2.02
C ILE A 61 9.96 -9.63 -2.68
N GLU A 62 9.70 -10.19 -3.85
CA GLU A 62 10.67 -11.02 -4.59
C GLU A 62 11.94 -10.23 -4.96
N GLU A 63 11.80 -8.99 -5.43
CA GLU A 63 12.94 -8.15 -5.81
C GLU A 63 13.73 -7.63 -4.60
N ALA A 64 13.06 -7.23 -3.52
CA ALA A 64 13.73 -6.88 -2.26
C ALA A 64 14.53 -8.07 -1.72
N ALA A 65 13.96 -9.28 -1.80
CA ALA A 65 14.61 -10.48 -1.31
C ALA A 65 15.89 -10.84 -2.06
N LYS A 66 15.93 -10.63 -3.39
CA LYS A 66 17.15 -10.81 -4.20
C LYS A 66 18.30 -9.91 -3.74
N ALA A 67 17.98 -8.77 -3.14
CA ALA A 67 18.96 -7.82 -2.61
C ALA A 67 19.33 -8.07 -1.15
N GLY A 68 18.77 -9.10 -0.51
CA GLY A 68 18.98 -9.38 0.93
C GLY A 68 18.18 -8.45 1.85
N LEU A 69 17.09 -7.86 1.35
CA LEU A 69 16.22 -6.94 2.08
C LEU A 69 14.79 -7.49 2.17
N ALA A 70 14.01 -6.94 3.10
CA ALA A 70 12.60 -7.25 3.29
C ALA A 70 11.74 -5.97 3.23
N VAL A 71 10.48 -6.14 2.85
CA VAL A 71 9.47 -5.08 2.93
C VAL A 71 8.99 -4.98 4.38
N THR A 72 9.02 -3.78 4.95
CA THR A 72 8.71 -3.49 6.36
C THR A 72 7.27 -3.82 6.75
N SER A 73 6.32 -3.39 5.92
CA SER A 73 4.91 -3.73 6.10
C SER A 73 4.27 -4.22 4.82
N ALA A 74 3.42 -5.24 4.95
CA ALA A 74 2.74 -5.88 3.85
C ALA A 74 1.30 -6.27 4.27
N PRO A 75 0.27 -5.89 3.49
CA PRO A 75 -1.08 -6.46 3.63
C PRO A 75 -1.09 -7.95 3.29
N TYR A 76 -2.13 -8.68 3.74
CA TYR A 76 -2.27 -10.12 3.49
C TYR A 76 -2.30 -10.50 2.00
N TRP A 77 -3.00 -9.73 1.18
CA TRP A 77 -3.12 -10.04 -0.24
C TRP A 77 -1.99 -9.41 -1.06
N TRP A 78 -1.01 -10.23 -1.40
CA TRP A 78 0.16 -9.87 -2.23
C TRP A 78 -0.13 -9.57 -3.72
N GLY A 79 -1.39 -9.64 -4.15
CA GLY A 79 -1.82 -9.29 -5.51
C GLY A 79 -1.97 -7.78 -5.74
N LEU A 80 -2.00 -6.98 -4.67
CA LEU A 80 -2.11 -5.52 -4.75
C LEU A 80 -0.93 -4.91 -5.52
N THR A 81 -1.19 -3.88 -6.34
CA THR A 81 -0.10 -3.06 -6.89
C THR A 81 0.33 -1.99 -5.91
N VAL A 82 1.56 -1.48 -6.06
CA VAL A 82 2.10 -0.41 -5.21
C VAL A 82 1.25 0.85 -5.29
N GLY A 83 0.81 1.25 -6.49
CA GLY A 83 -0.14 2.34 -6.67
C GLY A 83 -1.50 2.07 -5.99
N GLY A 84 -1.97 0.82 -6.02
CA GLY A 84 -3.18 0.40 -5.32
C GLY A 84 -3.02 0.53 -3.79
N MET A 85 -1.88 0.12 -3.24
CA MET A 85 -1.59 0.25 -1.80
C MET A 85 -1.61 1.72 -1.35
N MET A 86 -1.06 2.65 -2.15
CA MET A 86 -1.14 4.10 -1.87
C MET A 86 -2.56 4.64 -2.07
N GLY A 87 -3.30 4.11 -3.04
CA GLY A 87 -4.67 4.51 -3.34
C GLY A 87 -5.71 4.08 -2.30
N THR A 88 -5.38 3.13 -1.42
CA THR A 88 -6.34 2.60 -0.42
C THR A 88 -5.85 2.70 1.02
N GLY A 89 -4.64 3.18 1.26
CA GLY A 89 -4.05 3.18 2.60
C GLY A 89 -3.78 1.76 3.12
N ALA A 90 -3.36 0.84 2.23
CA ALA A 90 -3.14 -0.55 2.61
C ALA A 90 -2.12 -0.69 3.75
N HIS A 91 -2.37 -1.66 4.64
CA HIS A 91 -1.58 -1.89 5.84
C HIS A 91 -1.48 -3.39 6.16
N GLY A 92 -0.47 -3.75 6.94
CA GLY A 92 -0.34 -5.06 7.59
C GLY A 92 -0.86 -5.03 9.03
N SER A 93 -0.25 -5.87 9.88
CA SER A 93 -0.53 -5.95 11.32
C SER A 93 0.76 -5.73 12.10
N SER A 94 0.89 -4.58 12.78
CA SER A 94 2.01 -4.27 13.67
C SER A 94 1.74 -3.00 14.47
N LEU A 95 2.20 -2.98 15.73
CA LEU A 95 2.29 -1.76 16.55
C LEU A 95 3.73 -1.21 16.64
N TRP A 96 4.67 -1.82 15.92
CA TRP A 96 6.11 -1.58 16.06
C TRP A 96 6.60 -0.65 14.95
N GLY A 97 7.80 -0.10 15.12
CA GLY A 97 8.41 0.79 14.13
C GLY A 97 7.56 2.04 13.86
N LEU A 98 7.27 2.30 12.59
CA LEU A 98 6.37 3.40 12.18
C LEU A 98 4.89 2.98 12.18
N GLY A 99 4.59 1.73 12.54
CA GLY A 99 3.26 1.14 12.44
C GLY A 99 3.13 0.21 11.23
N SER A 100 1.88 -0.17 10.93
CA SER A 100 1.58 -1.18 9.92
C SER A 100 1.20 -0.62 8.55
N SER A 101 1.07 0.70 8.37
CA SER A 101 0.67 1.24 7.08
C SER A 101 1.82 1.23 6.09
N VAL A 102 1.59 0.75 4.87
CA VAL A 102 2.64 0.70 3.84
C VAL A 102 3.15 2.10 3.50
N HIS A 103 2.26 3.09 3.52
CA HIS A 103 2.56 4.47 3.17
C HIS A 103 3.47 5.18 4.20
N ASP A 104 3.55 4.72 5.44
CA ASP A 104 4.45 5.26 6.47
C ASP A 104 5.93 5.04 6.09
N TYR A 105 6.20 4.01 5.29
CA TYR A 105 7.54 3.65 4.83
C TYR A 105 7.91 4.25 3.48
N VAL A 106 7.11 5.16 2.91
CA VAL A 106 7.40 5.79 1.62
C VAL A 106 8.37 6.96 1.78
N ALA A 107 9.56 6.86 1.20
CA ALA A 107 10.56 7.93 1.17
C ALA A 107 10.35 8.94 0.02
N GLY A 108 9.63 8.56 -1.04
CA GLY A 108 9.35 9.48 -2.14
C GLY A 108 8.32 8.97 -3.13
N ILE A 109 7.68 9.89 -3.85
CA ILE A 109 6.62 9.61 -4.83
C ILE A 109 6.86 10.46 -6.08
N ARG A 110 6.71 9.83 -7.26
CA ARG A 110 6.56 10.55 -8.53
C ARG A 110 5.11 10.52 -8.96
N ILE A 111 4.46 11.67 -8.97
CA ILE A 111 3.02 11.82 -9.29
C ILE A 111 2.81 12.79 -10.45
N VAL A 112 1.88 12.46 -11.34
CA VAL A 112 1.42 13.35 -12.41
C VAL A 112 0.16 14.05 -11.93
N THR A 113 0.19 15.38 -11.82
CA THR A 113 -0.95 16.21 -11.36
C THR A 113 -1.45 17.09 -12.51
N PRO A 114 -2.72 17.55 -12.47
CA PRO A 114 -3.21 18.57 -13.39
C PRO A 114 -2.36 19.85 -13.30
N ALA A 115 -2.23 20.54 -14.42
CA ALA A 115 -1.58 21.84 -14.52
C ALA A 115 -2.37 22.76 -15.45
N LEU A 116 -2.08 24.06 -15.41
CA LEU A 116 -2.69 25.04 -16.31
C LEU A 116 -2.26 24.79 -17.78
N PRO A 117 -3.04 25.21 -18.78
CA PRO A 117 -2.74 25.01 -20.20
C PRO A 117 -1.34 25.50 -20.63
N GLU A 118 -0.90 26.64 -20.10
CA GLU A 118 0.43 27.20 -20.34
C GLU A 118 1.57 26.28 -19.86
N ASN A 119 1.26 25.36 -18.94
CA ASN A 119 2.17 24.35 -18.41
C ASN A 119 1.92 22.96 -19.02
N GLY A 120 1.18 22.87 -20.14
CA GLY A 120 0.96 21.62 -20.86
C GLY A 120 -0.10 20.70 -20.23
N TYR A 121 -1.04 21.23 -19.45
CA TYR A 121 -2.19 20.52 -18.83
C TYR A 121 -1.85 19.49 -17.73
N ALA A 122 -0.61 19.01 -17.65
CA ALA A 122 -0.15 18.09 -16.62
C ALA A 122 1.28 18.39 -16.22
N SER A 123 1.59 18.22 -14.94
CA SER A 123 2.93 18.37 -14.38
C SER A 123 3.37 17.09 -13.69
N VAL A 124 4.65 16.74 -13.87
CA VAL A 124 5.26 15.62 -13.15
C VAL A 124 6.00 16.14 -11.94
N ARG A 125 5.53 15.77 -10.76
CA ARG A 125 6.11 16.16 -9.47
C ARG A 125 6.88 14.99 -8.88
N GLN A 126 8.04 15.30 -8.30
CA GLN A 126 8.82 14.37 -7.49
C GLN A 126 8.80 14.90 -6.06
N LEU A 127 8.11 14.17 -5.18
CA LEU A 127 7.92 14.53 -3.79
C LEU A 127 8.83 13.63 -2.96
N GLY A 128 9.69 14.23 -2.16
CA GLY A 128 10.61 13.52 -1.26
C GLY A 128 10.26 13.75 0.20
N GLU A 129 11.08 13.22 1.11
CA GLU A 129 10.99 13.56 2.52
C GLU A 129 11.15 15.07 2.74
N GLY A 130 10.26 15.65 3.56
CA GLY A 130 10.23 17.08 3.83
C GLY A 130 9.44 17.92 2.82
N ASP A 131 9.01 17.36 1.68
CA ASP A 131 8.07 18.05 0.79
C ASP A 131 6.71 18.21 1.50
N PRO A 132 6.09 19.42 1.52
CA PRO A 132 4.84 19.65 2.23
C PRO A 132 3.67 18.78 1.73
N ASP A 133 3.72 18.32 0.48
CA ASP A 133 2.64 17.55 -0.14
C ASP A 133 2.86 16.03 -0.07
N ILE A 134 3.99 15.55 0.46
CA ILE A 134 4.32 14.11 0.47
C ILE A 134 3.27 13.29 1.22
N ASN A 135 2.74 13.81 2.33
CA ASN A 135 1.76 13.11 3.16
C ASN A 135 0.41 12.97 2.43
N ALA A 136 0.01 13.99 1.66
CA ALA A 136 -1.19 13.90 0.83
C ALA A 136 -1.00 12.88 -0.31
N ALA A 137 0.19 12.83 -0.91
CA ALA A 137 0.48 11.89 -2.00
C ALA A 137 0.59 10.42 -1.52
N ARG A 138 1.08 10.19 -0.29
CA ARG A 138 1.22 8.87 0.35
C ARG A 138 -0.11 8.11 0.43
N ILE A 139 -1.22 8.82 0.63
CA ILE A 139 -2.58 8.26 0.59
C ILE A 139 -3.47 9.11 -0.31
N SER A 140 -3.19 9.11 -1.61
CA SER A 140 -3.86 10.02 -2.55
C SER A 140 -5.31 9.68 -2.89
N LEU A 141 -5.78 8.48 -2.51
CA LEU A 141 -7.07 7.91 -2.92
C LEU A 141 -7.33 7.91 -4.44
N GLY A 142 -6.28 8.12 -5.25
CA GLY A 142 -6.38 8.30 -6.70
C GLY A 142 -7.00 9.63 -7.15
N VAL A 143 -7.22 10.59 -6.24
CA VAL A 143 -7.89 11.88 -6.55
C VAL A 143 -6.93 13.05 -6.76
N LEU A 144 -5.68 12.94 -6.31
CA LEU A 144 -4.68 14.00 -6.43
C LEU A 144 -3.87 13.95 -7.74
N GLY A 145 -3.93 12.82 -8.46
CA GLY A 145 -3.16 12.59 -9.68
C GLY A 145 -2.82 11.13 -9.89
N VAL A 146 -1.95 10.88 -10.87
CA VAL A 146 -1.48 9.53 -11.24
C VAL A 146 -0.13 9.27 -10.58
N ILE A 147 -0.10 8.43 -9.55
CA ILE A 147 1.16 7.93 -8.99
C ILE A 147 1.82 7.03 -10.04
N SER A 148 3.02 7.40 -10.47
CA SER A 148 3.80 6.68 -11.48
C SER A 148 4.92 5.84 -10.87
N GLN A 149 5.56 6.34 -9.81
CA GLN A 149 6.65 5.66 -9.10
C GLN A 149 6.55 5.93 -7.60
N VAL A 150 7.01 4.96 -6.81
CA VAL A 150 7.10 5.06 -5.35
C VAL A 150 8.48 4.55 -4.92
N THR A 151 9.10 5.27 -4.00
CA THR A 151 10.32 4.84 -3.29
C THR A 151 9.94 4.44 -1.87
N LEU A 152 10.17 3.19 -1.52
CA LEU A 152 9.88 2.60 -0.21
C LEU A 152 11.18 2.34 0.55
N LYS A 153 11.16 2.59 1.86
CA LYS A 153 12.15 2.08 2.80
C LYS A 153 11.93 0.59 3.01
N LEU A 154 13.03 -0.13 3.09
CA LEU A 154 13.14 -1.56 3.35
C LEU A 154 13.89 -1.77 4.66
N GLU A 155 13.98 -3.03 5.06
CA GLU A 155 14.77 -3.46 6.21
C GLU A 155 15.66 -4.67 5.87
N PRO A 156 16.67 -5.00 6.69
CA PRO A 156 17.45 -6.21 6.49
C PRO A 156 16.56 -7.46 6.43
N MET A 157 16.90 -8.41 5.56
CA MET A 157 16.15 -9.66 5.46
C MET A 157 16.05 -10.38 6.81
N PHE A 158 14.85 -10.89 7.11
CA PHE A 158 14.57 -11.64 8.32
C PHE A 158 13.61 -12.80 8.05
N LYS A 159 13.48 -13.69 9.03
CA LYS A 159 12.55 -14.83 8.98
C LYS A 159 11.45 -14.61 10.00
N ARG A 160 10.23 -15.02 9.65
CA ARG A 160 9.08 -15.04 10.56
C ARG A 160 8.70 -16.48 10.87
N SER A 161 8.41 -16.76 12.13
CA SER A 161 7.73 -17.98 12.55
C SER A 161 6.28 -17.63 12.82
N MET A 162 5.36 -18.52 12.44
CA MET A 162 3.92 -18.32 12.64
C MET A 162 3.37 -19.47 13.46
N SER A 163 2.54 -19.14 14.45
CA SER A 163 1.85 -20.11 15.31
C SER A 163 0.41 -19.67 15.48
N LEU A 164 -0.52 -20.64 15.47
CA LEU A 164 -1.93 -20.38 15.73
C LEU A 164 -2.25 -20.87 17.14
N VAL A 165 -2.79 -19.99 17.98
CA VAL A 165 -3.18 -20.31 19.36
C VAL A 165 -4.63 -19.89 19.55
N GLU A 166 -5.46 -20.85 19.89
CA GLU A 166 -6.87 -20.62 20.18
C GLU A 166 -7.09 -20.44 21.69
N LYS A 167 -7.91 -19.46 22.07
CA LYS A 167 -8.28 -19.17 23.46
C LYS A 167 -9.77 -18.83 23.56
N GLU A 168 -10.30 -18.89 24.78
CA GLU A 168 -11.59 -18.25 25.10
C GLU A 168 -11.49 -16.72 24.92
N ASP A 169 -12.60 -16.07 24.55
CA ASP A 169 -12.64 -14.62 24.30
C ASP A 169 -12.91 -13.76 25.55
N SER A 170 -13.04 -14.40 26.71
CA SER A 170 -13.45 -13.76 27.98
C SER A 170 -12.58 -12.58 28.42
N ASN A 171 -11.32 -12.53 28.00
CA ASN A 171 -10.36 -11.45 28.29
C ASN A 171 -9.76 -10.80 27.02
N LEU A 172 -10.39 -10.98 25.85
CA LEU A 172 -9.87 -10.49 24.56
C LEU A 172 -9.51 -8.99 24.59
N GLY A 173 -10.39 -8.16 25.16
CA GLY A 173 -10.16 -6.72 25.27
C GLY A 173 -8.90 -6.35 26.06
N ASP A 174 -8.65 -7.07 27.16
CA ASP A 174 -7.49 -6.84 28.03
C ASP A 174 -6.19 -7.38 27.41
N GLU A 175 -6.25 -8.51 26.70
CA GLU A 175 -5.08 -9.14 26.08
C GLU A 175 -4.66 -8.50 24.75
N ALA A 176 -5.58 -7.90 23.99
CA ALA A 176 -5.34 -7.42 22.63
C ALA A 176 -4.12 -6.50 22.50
N ALA A 177 -4.02 -5.47 23.35
CA ALA A 177 -2.90 -4.53 23.34
C ALA A 177 -1.58 -5.20 23.77
N THR A 178 -1.65 -6.08 24.78
CA THR A 178 -0.49 -6.85 25.24
C THR A 178 0.02 -7.81 24.17
N PHE A 179 -0.88 -8.39 23.38
CA PHE A 179 -0.51 -9.29 22.30
C PHE A 179 0.24 -8.54 21.19
N GLY A 180 -0.28 -7.41 20.72
CA GLY A 180 0.36 -6.58 19.68
C GLY A 180 1.70 -5.96 20.09
N THR A 181 1.91 -5.73 21.39
CA THR A 181 3.21 -5.25 21.92
C THR A 181 4.24 -6.37 22.09
N ARG A 182 3.81 -7.63 22.22
CA ARG A 182 4.72 -8.80 22.29
C ARG A 182 5.04 -9.42 20.94
N HIS A 183 4.15 -9.25 19.95
CA HIS A 183 4.29 -9.87 18.63
C HIS A 183 4.19 -8.80 17.55
N GLU A 184 5.31 -8.53 16.90
CA GLU A 184 5.41 -7.50 15.86
C GLU A 184 4.44 -7.71 14.69
N PHE A 185 4.21 -8.96 14.29
CA PHE A 185 3.37 -9.31 13.12
C PHE A 185 2.11 -10.08 13.51
N GLY A 186 1.59 -9.83 14.72
CA GLY A 186 0.47 -10.59 15.27
C GLY A 186 -0.89 -10.13 14.75
N ASP A 187 -1.80 -11.08 14.58
CA ASP A 187 -3.22 -10.83 14.31
C ASP A 187 -4.16 -11.70 15.15
N MET A 188 -5.39 -11.22 15.29
CA MET A 188 -6.44 -11.89 16.08
C MET A 188 -7.69 -12.04 15.23
N SER A 189 -8.21 -13.25 15.14
CA SER A 189 -9.51 -13.56 14.51
C SER A 189 -10.51 -13.96 15.59
N TRP A 190 -11.48 -13.09 15.87
CA TRP A 190 -12.52 -13.34 16.86
C TRP A 190 -13.70 -14.09 16.24
N LEU A 191 -14.15 -15.16 16.92
CA LEU A 191 -15.28 -16.01 16.56
C LEU A 191 -16.36 -15.91 17.66
N PRO A 192 -17.21 -14.85 17.65
CA PRO A 192 -18.11 -14.56 18.77
C PRO A 192 -19.14 -15.66 19.03
N SER A 193 -19.61 -16.34 17.99
CA SER A 193 -20.57 -17.46 18.12
C SER A 193 -19.99 -18.67 18.84
N GLU A 194 -18.66 -18.77 18.91
CA GLU A 194 -17.94 -19.88 19.53
C GLU A 194 -17.31 -19.50 20.87
N GLY A 195 -17.40 -18.23 21.30
CA GLY A 195 -16.73 -17.72 22.50
C GLY A 195 -15.21 -17.84 22.42
N ARG A 196 -14.64 -17.73 21.21
CA ARG A 196 -13.25 -18.06 20.92
C ARG A 196 -12.54 -17.00 20.10
N VAL A 197 -11.23 -16.90 20.29
CA VAL A 197 -10.33 -16.07 19.47
C VAL A 197 -9.10 -16.89 19.08
N VAL A 198 -8.70 -16.75 17.81
CA VAL A 198 -7.46 -17.32 17.28
C VAL A 198 -6.42 -16.22 17.16
N TYR A 199 -5.32 -16.37 17.88
CA TYR A 199 -4.13 -15.53 17.80
C TYR A 199 -3.16 -16.15 16.78
N ARG A 200 -2.61 -15.32 15.89
CA ARG A 200 -1.65 -15.70 14.84
C ARG A 200 -0.36 -14.90 14.95
#